data_AF-A0A7S3TM13-F1
#
_entry.id   AF-A0A7S3TM13-F1
#
_cell.length_a   1.000
_cell.length_b   1.000
_cell.length_c   1.000
_cell.angle_alpha   90.00
_cell.angle_beta   90.00
_cell.angle_gamma   90.00
#
_symmetry.space_group_name_H-M   'P 1'
#
loop_
_entity.id
_entity.type
_entity.pdbx_description
1 polymer ?
#
loop_
_entity_poly.entity_id
_entity_poly.type
_entity_poly.pdbx_seq_one_letter_code
_entity_poly.pdbx_strand_id
1 'polypeptide(L)'
;MNDILAQVATNTEGTKNTGNAILYECVQTIMSIEAESGLRVLGINILGRFLLSRDNNIRYVALATLQRVVNVDLKAVQRHRATIIDCLKDSDISIRKRALDVTYALVNEENIKSMTKELLNYLLVADTDFKEELCSRICLAVEKFSPNRRWQIDTLIKVMCLGGNFVKDAQREKFCKVVASTPELHSYTVIKLYFNMKESLVQEALVHVGVWCLGEFGDHLVSGRAVGPDNQPIHVVPSDVLDLLQDVVRKPPNPDKAHVTHALVAAALIKLVTRCPSEFERIRKLLRRFECSLHVDLQQRSCEFLELLESEWDASRAGILDRMPVSEKEIAGAESRAVGDSCIDEVPTASGRPSAPKKGGGDLLDLNDLLDGGGAAAAPAAAPAAGGG
;
A
#
# COMPACT_ATOMS: atom_id res chain seq x y z
N MET A 1 19.28 23.64 37.73
CA MET A 1 17.93 23.09 37.43
C MET A 1 18.03 21.70 36.82
N ASN A 2 18.88 21.50 35.81
CA ASN A 2 19.13 20.17 35.20
C ASN A 2 19.57 19.11 36.23
N ASP A 3 20.46 19.44 37.17
CA ASP A 3 20.93 18.48 38.19
C ASP A 3 19.82 18.01 39.14
N ILE A 4 18.88 18.90 39.48
CA ILE A 4 17.74 18.56 40.33
C ILE A 4 16.81 17.59 39.59
N LEU A 5 16.54 17.85 38.31
CA LEU A 5 15.72 16.97 37.47
C LEU A 5 16.38 15.60 37.27
N ALA A 6 17.70 15.57 37.04
CA ALA A 6 18.45 14.32 36.97
C ALA A 6 18.37 13.55 38.28
N GLN A 7 18.54 14.22 39.42
CA GLN A 7 18.47 13.61 40.75
C GLN A 7 17.07 13.06 41.07
N VAL A 8 16.00 13.78 40.70
CA VAL A 8 14.61 13.30 40.86
C VAL A 8 14.35 12.10 39.95
N ALA A 9 14.79 12.16 38.70
CA ALA A 9 14.61 11.08 37.72
C ALA A 9 15.31 9.78 38.13
N THR A 10 16.47 9.85 38.80
CA THR A 10 17.24 8.68 39.24
C THR A 10 16.83 8.15 40.61
N ASN A 11 16.47 9.02 41.55
CA ASN A 11 16.17 8.61 42.93
C ASN A 11 14.69 8.25 43.17
N THR A 12 13.78 8.57 42.24
CA THR A 12 12.36 8.25 42.40
C THR A 12 12.07 6.79 42.05
N GLU A 13 11.53 6.04 43.00
CA GLU A 13 11.10 4.64 42.78
C GLU A 13 9.87 4.55 41.88
N GLY A 14 9.97 3.80 40.77
CA GLY A 14 8.87 3.57 39.82
C GLY A 14 7.94 2.39 40.19
N THR A 15 8.02 1.86 41.41
CA THR A 15 7.25 0.68 41.84
C THR A 15 5.80 1.03 42.20
N LYS A 16 5.54 2.27 42.61
CA LYS A 16 4.22 2.76 43.03
C LYS A 16 3.69 3.80 42.05
N ASN A 17 2.36 3.87 41.93
CA ASN A 17 1.69 4.85 41.06
C ASN A 17 2.06 6.29 41.39
N THR A 18 2.26 6.63 42.67
CA THR A 18 2.72 7.95 43.09
C THR A 18 4.11 8.29 42.55
N GLY A 19 5.05 7.33 42.58
CA GLY A 19 6.38 7.52 42.01
C GLY A 19 6.34 7.66 40.49
N ASN A 20 5.50 6.87 39.82
CA ASN A 20 5.29 6.99 38.37
C ASN A 20 4.65 8.33 37.96
N ALA A 21 3.77 8.90 38.78
CA ALA A 21 3.21 10.23 38.55
C ALA A 21 4.27 11.34 38.67
N ILE A 22 5.15 11.27 39.69
CA ILE A 22 6.26 12.22 39.84
C ILE A 22 7.24 12.10 38.67
N LEU A 23 7.61 10.87 38.29
CA LEU A 23 8.48 10.60 37.15
C LEU A 23 7.86 11.10 35.84
N TYR A 24 6.56 10.89 35.65
CA TYR A 24 5.84 11.39 34.48
C TYR A 24 5.95 12.91 34.35
N GLU A 25 5.65 13.65 35.42
CA GLU A 25 5.71 15.11 35.41
C GLU A 25 7.15 15.62 35.26
N CYS A 26 8.12 14.92 35.86
CA CYS A 26 9.54 15.17 35.67
C CYS A 26 9.93 15.03 34.19
N VAL A 27 9.50 13.96 33.51
CA VAL A 27 9.74 13.77 32.08
C VAL A 27 9.08 14.87 31.26
N GLN A 28 7.83 15.25 31.56
CA GLN A 28 7.17 16.36 30.85
C GLN A 28 7.95 17.67 30.97
N THR A 29 8.45 17.95 32.17
CA THR A 29 9.28 19.14 32.45
C THR A 29 10.59 19.08 31.68
N ILE A 30 11.28 17.94 31.67
CA ILE A 30 12.53 17.75 30.91
C ILE A 30 12.31 18.01 29.40
N MET A 31 11.16 17.60 28.87
CA MET A 31 10.85 17.75 27.44
C MET A 31 10.34 19.14 27.05
N SER A 32 9.80 19.92 27.99
CA SER A 32 9.30 21.28 27.74
C SER A 32 10.38 22.36 27.85
N ILE A 33 11.46 22.10 28.60
CA ILE A 33 12.58 23.03 28.76
C ILE A 33 13.72 22.77 27.77
N GLU A 34 14.60 23.76 27.61
CA GLU A 34 15.89 23.60 26.94
C GLU A 34 16.87 22.81 27.82
N ALA A 35 16.61 21.51 27.95
CA ALA A 35 17.47 20.57 28.67
C ALA A 35 18.66 20.09 27.83
N GLU A 36 19.73 19.68 28.50
CA GLU A 36 20.87 18.99 27.88
C GLU A 36 20.42 17.68 27.22
N SER A 37 21.07 17.30 26.12
CA SER A 37 20.76 16.07 25.37
C SER A 37 20.79 14.81 26.24
N GLY A 38 21.75 14.70 27.16
CA GLY A 38 21.83 13.58 28.11
C GLY A 38 20.59 13.46 29.00
N LEU A 39 20.04 14.58 29.48
CA LEU A 39 18.85 14.61 30.32
C LEU A 39 17.59 14.24 29.52
N ARG A 40 17.49 14.66 28.25
CA ARG A 40 16.40 14.25 27.35
C ARG A 40 16.45 12.74 27.08
N VAL A 41 17.62 12.19 26.81
CA VAL A 41 17.80 10.74 26.63
C VAL A 41 17.37 9.98 27.89
N LEU A 42 17.73 10.46 29.08
CA LEU A 42 17.26 9.88 30.35
C LEU A 42 15.73 9.89 30.44
N GLY A 43 15.08 11.01 30.10
CA GLY A 43 13.62 11.11 30.09
C GLY A 43 12.97 10.12 29.13
N ILE A 44 13.53 9.94 27.92
CA ILE A 44 13.04 8.96 26.94
C ILE A 44 13.23 7.53 27.43
N ASN A 45 14.35 7.21 28.07
CA ASN A 45 14.58 5.89 28.67
C ASN A 45 13.55 5.58 29.77
N ILE A 46 13.13 6.57 30.56
CA ILE A 46 12.05 6.43 31.55
C ILE A 46 10.72 6.11 30.87
N LEU A 47 10.39 6.80 29.77
CA LEU A 47 9.20 6.48 28.96
C LEU A 47 9.29 5.07 28.36
N GLY A 48 10.47 4.65 27.90
CA GLY A 48 10.72 3.28 27.44
C GLY A 48 10.44 2.25 28.53
N ARG A 49 10.85 2.51 29.78
CA ARG A 49 10.50 1.66 30.93
C ARG A 49 9.00 1.66 31.20
N PHE A 50 8.32 2.78 31.05
CA PHE A 50 6.85 2.85 31.20
C PHE A 50 6.11 2.02 30.15
N LEU A 51 6.61 1.90 28.93
CA LEU A 51 6.01 1.02 27.90
C LEU A 51 6.04 -0.46 28.29
N LEU A 52 7.02 -0.89 29.09
CA LEU A 52 7.15 -2.26 29.59
C LEU A 52 6.33 -2.52 30.86
N SER A 53 5.62 -1.50 31.38
CA SER A 53 4.79 -1.66 32.57
C SER A 53 3.59 -2.56 32.31
N ARG A 54 3.17 -3.32 33.33
CA ARG A 54 1.93 -4.11 33.28
C ARG A 54 0.67 -3.27 33.37
N ASP A 55 0.78 -2.03 33.84
CA ASP A 55 -0.37 -1.13 33.97
C ASP A 55 -0.69 -0.46 32.63
N ASN A 56 -1.91 -0.67 32.14
CA ASN A 56 -2.41 -0.08 30.89
C ASN A 56 -2.38 1.45 30.94
N ASN A 57 -2.64 2.05 32.09
CA ASN A 57 -2.65 3.51 32.24
C ASN A 57 -1.23 4.09 32.05
N ILE A 58 -0.21 3.42 32.61
CA ILE A 58 1.18 3.84 32.47
C ILE A 58 1.63 3.73 31.01
N ARG A 59 1.29 2.64 30.33
CA ARG A 59 1.60 2.45 28.91
C ARG A 59 0.91 3.48 28.03
N TYR A 60 -0.37 3.76 28.29
CA TYR A 60 -1.13 4.79 27.57
C TYR A 60 -0.47 6.17 27.72
N VAL A 61 -0.14 6.56 28.96
CA VAL A 61 0.49 7.84 29.27
C VAL A 61 1.88 7.96 28.63
N ALA A 62 2.64 6.86 28.61
CA ALA A 62 3.94 6.80 27.94
C ALA A 62 3.80 7.03 26.43
N LEU A 63 2.90 6.32 25.75
CA LEU A 63 2.65 6.50 24.32
C LEU A 63 2.16 7.92 23.98
N ALA A 64 1.23 8.46 24.77
CA ALA A 64 0.72 9.83 24.59
C ALA A 64 1.83 10.90 24.73
N THR A 65 2.84 10.62 25.55
CA THR A 65 3.98 11.52 25.74
C THR A 65 5.03 11.34 24.66
N LEU A 66 5.34 10.10 24.30
CA LEU A 66 6.24 9.79 23.19
C LEU A 66 5.75 10.45 21.90
N GLN A 67 4.45 10.47 21.63
CA GLN A 67 3.87 11.15 20.47
C GLN A 67 4.30 12.63 20.37
N ARG A 68 4.37 13.35 21.50
CA ARG A 68 4.83 14.75 21.54
C ARG A 68 6.35 14.86 21.41
N VAL A 69 7.09 13.93 22.02
CA VAL A 69 8.55 13.94 22.08
C VAL A 69 9.22 13.52 20.77
N VAL A 70 8.53 12.76 19.90
CA VAL A 70 9.07 12.34 18.59
C VAL A 70 9.58 13.52 17.76
N ASN A 71 8.91 14.68 17.84
CA ASN A 71 9.30 15.89 17.11
C ASN A 71 10.53 16.60 17.70
N VAL A 72 10.93 16.27 18.94
CA VAL A 72 12.05 16.90 19.64
C VAL A 72 13.33 16.07 19.48
N ASP A 73 13.26 14.76 19.73
CA ASP A 73 14.40 13.86 19.59
C ASP A 73 13.98 12.51 19.01
N LEU A 74 13.86 12.48 17.67
CA LEU A 74 13.50 11.28 16.92
C LEU A 74 14.47 10.12 17.19
N LYS A 75 15.79 10.39 17.25
CA LYS A 75 16.82 9.34 17.34
C LYS A 75 16.72 8.57 18.66
N ALA A 76 16.46 9.27 19.76
CA ALA A 76 16.30 8.61 21.05
C ALA A 76 15.02 7.77 21.11
N VAL A 77 13.89 8.27 20.57
CA VAL A 77 12.63 7.49 20.56
C VAL A 77 12.73 6.25 19.65
N GLN A 78 13.45 6.33 18.54
CA GLN A 78 13.67 5.19 17.63
C GLN A 78 14.26 3.95 18.32
N ARG A 79 15.03 4.12 19.41
CA ARG A 79 15.58 2.99 20.18
C ARG A 79 14.50 2.11 20.82
N HIS A 80 13.32 2.68 21.08
CA HIS A 80 12.16 1.99 21.63
C HIS A 80 11.14 1.59 20.55
N ARG A 81 11.50 1.66 19.27
CA ARG A 81 10.61 1.31 18.14
C ARG A 81 9.99 -0.08 18.31
N ALA A 82 10.79 -1.10 18.61
CA ALA A 82 10.30 -2.48 18.71
C ALA A 82 9.18 -2.61 19.76
N THR A 83 9.38 -2.02 20.94
CA THR A 83 8.38 -2.03 22.02
C THR A 83 7.13 -1.22 21.67
N ILE A 84 7.27 -0.13 20.91
CA ILE A 84 6.15 0.68 20.45
C ILE A 84 5.31 -0.10 19.42
N ILE A 85 5.96 -0.82 18.49
CA ILE A 85 5.26 -1.65 17.50
C ILE A 85 4.57 -2.83 18.17
N ASP A 86 5.18 -3.44 19.20
CA ASP A 86 4.52 -4.48 19.98
C ASP A 86 3.26 -3.98 20.70
N CYS A 87 3.19 -2.69 21.06
CA CYS A 87 1.98 -2.09 21.62
C CYS A 87 0.82 -2.02 20.61
N LEU A 88 1.05 -2.21 19.30
CA LEU A 88 -0.04 -2.35 18.32
C LEU A 88 -0.83 -3.64 18.54
N LYS A 89 -0.24 -4.67 19.16
CA LYS A 89 -0.88 -5.96 19.46
C LYS A 89 -1.54 -5.98 20.85
N ASP A 90 -1.64 -4.83 21.52
CA ASP A 90 -2.19 -4.78 22.87
C ASP A 90 -3.68 -5.10 22.91
N SER A 91 -4.14 -5.71 24.01
CA SER A 91 -5.57 -5.97 24.25
C SER A 91 -6.43 -4.71 24.30
N ASP A 92 -5.86 -3.57 24.74
CA ASP A 92 -6.57 -2.30 24.89
C ASP A 92 -6.56 -1.50 23.58
N ILE A 93 -7.75 -1.20 23.06
CA ILE A 93 -7.95 -0.42 21.83
C ILE A 93 -7.33 0.99 21.94
N SER A 94 -7.35 1.60 23.13
CA SER A 94 -6.82 2.94 23.36
C SER A 94 -5.29 2.96 23.24
N ILE A 95 -4.64 1.91 23.77
CA ILE A 95 -3.19 1.72 23.63
C ILE A 95 -2.83 1.50 22.16
N ARG A 96 -3.57 0.63 21.44
CA ARG A 96 -3.34 0.37 20.02
C ARG A 96 -3.46 1.62 19.15
N LYS A 97 -4.48 2.45 19.38
CA LYS A 97 -4.66 3.74 18.68
C LYS A 97 -3.50 4.69 18.92
N ARG A 98 -3.05 4.85 20.18
CA ARG A 98 -1.89 5.69 20.51
C ARG A 98 -0.59 5.13 19.94
N ALA A 99 -0.40 3.82 19.99
CA ALA A 99 0.77 3.17 19.42
C ALA A 99 0.84 3.41 17.91
N LEU A 100 -0.28 3.37 17.19
CA LEU A 100 -0.31 3.68 15.75
C LEU A 100 0.06 5.14 15.45
N ASP A 101 -0.46 6.09 16.23
CA ASP A 101 -0.09 7.50 16.07
C ASP A 101 1.41 7.74 16.28
N VAL A 102 2.00 7.14 17.32
CA VAL A 102 3.45 7.21 17.58
C VAL A 102 4.21 6.51 16.46
N THR A 103 3.76 5.32 16.03
CA THR A 103 4.40 4.54 14.97
C THR A 103 4.45 5.33 13.67
N TYR A 104 3.36 6.00 13.30
CA TYR A 104 3.32 6.89 12.14
C TYR A 104 4.31 8.05 12.26
N ALA A 105 4.42 8.67 13.45
CA ALA A 105 5.37 9.76 13.69
C ALA A 105 6.84 9.29 13.63
N LEU A 106 7.11 8.01 13.90
CA LEU A 106 8.45 7.41 13.82
C LEU A 106 8.88 7.05 12.39
N VAL A 107 7.99 7.11 11.40
CA VAL A 107 8.37 6.79 10.04
C VAL A 107 9.25 7.89 9.45
N ASN A 108 10.36 7.49 8.83
CA ASN A 108 11.28 8.36 8.09
C ASN A 108 11.70 7.68 6.76
N GLU A 109 12.45 8.41 5.93
CA GLU A 109 12.89 7.93 4.61
C GLU A 109 13.79 6.69 4.68
N GLU A 110 14.55 6.53 5.77
CA GLU A 110 15.46 5.39 5.97
C GLU A 110 14.72 4.11 6.40
N ASN A 111 13.68 4.24 7.23
CA ASN A 111 13.03 3.11 7.88
C ASN A 111 11.71 2.69 7.23
N ILE A 112 11.17 3.49 6.29
CA ILE A 112 9.84 3.32 5.67
C ILE A 112 9.60 1.89 5.16
N LYS A 113 10.59 1.27 4.51
CA LYS A 113 10.47 -0.10 3.97
C LYS A 113 10.20 -1.12 5.08
N SER A 114 11.01 -1.08 6.14
CA SER A 114 10.88 -1.99 7.29
C SER A 114 9.59 -1.73 8.08
N MET A 115 9.28 -0.46 8.34
CA MET A 115 8.09 -0.03 9.06
C MET A 115 6.82 -0.48 8.36
N THR A 116 6.75 -0.29 7.04
CA THR A 116 5.57 -0.65 6.26
C THR A 116 5.37 -2.15 6.21
N LYS A 117 6.46 -2.95 6.14
CA LYS A 117 6.38 -4.43 6.21
C LYS A 117 5.74 -4.89 7.52
N GLU A 118 6.16 -4.33 8.65
CA GLU A 118 5.58 -4.65 9.96
C GLU A 118 4.11 -4.22 10.08
N LEU A 119 3.76 -3.03 9.58
CA LEU A 119 2.38 -2.55 9.58
C LEU A 119 1.45 -3.38 8.67
N LEU A 120 1.94 -3.82 7.50
CA LEU A 120 1.21 -4.72 6.61
C LEU A 120 1.00 -6.10 7.24
N ASN A 121 2.00 -6.63 7.93
CA ASN A 121 1.85 -7.89 8.67
C ASN A 121 0.81 -7.76 9.78
N TYR A 122 0.77 -6.63 10.49
CA TYR A 122 -0.25 -6.39 11.50
C TYR A 122 -1.66 -6.22 10.89
N LEU A 123 -1.77 -5.63 9.69
CA LEU A 123 -3.05 -5.45 8.99
C LEU A 123 -3.80 -6.78 8.73
N LEU A 124 -3.06 -7.90 8.59
CA LEU A 124 -3.64 -9.23 8.43
C LEU A 124 -4.42 -9.69 9.67
N VAL A 125 -3.90 -9.38 10.86
CA VAL A 125 -4.42 -9.86 12.16
C VAL A 125 -5.26 -8.80 12.88
N ALA A 126 -5.22 -7.54 12.44
CA ALA A 126 -5.93 -6.44 13.07
C ALA A 126 -7.47 -6.59 13.06
N ASP A 127 -8.13 -6.02 14.06
CA ASP A 127 -9.60 -5.97 14.15
C ASP A 127 -10.20 -5.07 13.07
N THR A 128 -11.41 -5.40 12.61
CA THR A 128 -12.13 -4.67 11.54
C THR A 128 -12.23 -3.17 11.81
N ASP A 129 -12.50 -2.78 13.04
CA ASP A 129 -12.67 -1.38 13.46
C ASP A 129 -11.34 -0.60 13.43
N PHE A 130 -10.22 -1.30 13.45
CA PHE A 130 -8.88 -0.72 13.41
C PHE A 130 -8.28 -0.72 12.00
N LYS A 131 -8.70 -1.65 11.13
CA LYS A 131 -8.16 -1.79 9.77
C LYS A 131 -8.30 -0.51 8.95
N GLU A 132 -9.43 0.19 9.06
CA GLU A 132 -9.66 1.42 8.30
C GLU A 132 -8.64 2.51 8.63
N GLU A 133 -8.43 2.79 9.93
CA GLU A 133 -7.46 3.80 10.38
C GLU A 133 -6.02 3.35 10.04
N LEU A 134 -5.70 2.07 10.24
CA LEU A 134 -4.39 1.51 9.92
C LEU A 134 -4.06 1.66 8.42
N CYS A 135 -4.98 1.28 7.52
CA CYS A 135 -4.83 1.47 6.08
C CYS A 135 -4.60 2.94 5.73
N SER A 136 -5.39 3.85 6.30
CA SER A 136 -5.25 5.29 6.07
C SER A 136 -3.85 5.80 6.46
N ARG A 137 -3.33 5.39 7.63
CA ARG A 137 -2.00 5.79 8.11
C ARG A 137 -0.87 5.19 7.28
N ILE A 138 -1.00 3.93 6.84
CA ILE A 138 -0.02 3.32 5.93
C ILE A 138 0.02 4.09 4.61
N CYS A 139 -1.13 4.38 3.99
CA CYS A 139 -1.18 5.14 2.74
C CYS A 139 -0.53 6.52 2.87
N LEU A 140 -0.82 7.25 3.96
CA LEU A 140 -0.22 8.57 4.22
C LEU A 140 1.31 8.49 4.43
N ALA A 141 1.80 7.46 5.13
CA ALA A 141 3.23 7.26 5.34
C ALA A 141 3.96 6.97 4.01
N VAL A 142 3.36 6.11 3.18
CA VAL A 142 3.88 5.76 1.84
C VAL A 142 3.85 6.97 0.91
N GLU A 143 2.80 7.80 0.96
CA GLU A 143 2.74 9.04 0.19
C GLU A 143 3.87 10.01 0.55
N LYS A 144 4.19 10.14 1.84
CA LYS A 144 5.16 11.12 2.32
C LYS A 144 6.62 10.67 2.16
N PHE A 145 6.92 9.43 2.49
CA PHE A 145 8.30 8.92 2.64
C PHE A 145 8.68 7.85 1.60
N SER A 146 7.91 7.67 0.53
CA SER A 146 8.25 6.68 -0.50
C SER A 146 9.60 7.00 -1.17
N PRO A 147 10.53 6.03 -1.23
CA PRO A 147 11.85 6.24 -1.82
C PRO A 147 11.81 6.27 -3.36
N ASN A 148 10.92 5.49 -3.98
CA ASN A 148 10.70 5.49 -5.42
C ASN A 148 9.22 5.25 -5.77
N ARG A 149 8.84 5.60 -7.01
CA ARG A 149 7.45 5.47 -7.48
C ARG A 149 7.00 4.02 -7.63
N ARG A 150 7.87 3.12 -8.10
CA ARG A 150 7.57 1.68 -8.17
C ARG A 150 7.20 1.09 -6.80
N TRP A 151 8.03 1.30 -5.78
CA TRP A 151 7.76 0.80 -4.43
C TRP A 151 6.49 1.42 -3.85
N GLN A 152 6.22 2.70 -4.13
CA GLN A 152 4.96 3.35 -3.76
C GLN A 152 3.77 2.62 -4.36
N ILE A 153 3.78 2.35 -5.68
CA ILE A 153 2.71 1.63 -6.37
C ILE A 153 2.55 0.21 -5.82
N ASP A 154 3.65 -0.52 -5.65
CA ASP A 154 3.64 -1.89 -5.13
C ASP A 154 3.05 -1.99 -3.74
N THR A 155 3.45 -1.06 -2.88
CA THR A 155 2.98 -1.03 -1.49
C THR A 155 1.50 -0.67 -1.44
N LEU A 156 1.04 0.29 -2.25
CA LEU A 156 -0.37 0.65 -2.31
C LEU A 156 -1.24 -0.47 -2.89
N ILE A 157 -0.76 -1.19 -3.91
CA ILE A 157 -1.44 -2.40 -4.43
C ILE A 157 -1.56 -3.43 -3.30
N LYS A 158 -0.49 -3.70 -2.55
CA LYS A 158 -0.52 -4.61 -1.40
C LYS A 158 -1.51 -4.16 -0.32
N VAL A 159 -1.55 -2.86 0.02
CA VAL A 159 -2.54 -2.32 0.97
C VAL A 159 -3.97 -2.55 0.47
N MET A 160 -4.25 -2.35 -0.83
CA MET A 160 -5.56 -2.62 -1.41
C MET A 160 -5.87 -4.13 -1.42
N CYS A 161 -4.86 -4.97 -1.63
CA CYS A 161 -4.98 -6.43 -1.61
C CYS A 161 -5.24 -7.00 -0.20
N LEU A 162 -4.86 -6.30 0.86
CA LEU A 162 -5.06 -6.78 2.24
C LEU A 162 -6.20 -6.05 2.96
N GLY A 163 -6.30 -4.74 2.73
CA GLY A 163 -7.27 -3.84 3.35
C GLY A 163 -8.62 -3.82 2.63
N GLY A 164 -8.66 -4.08 1.32
CA GLY A 164 -9.90 -4.17 0.53
C GLY A 164 -10.92 -3.08 0.84
N ASN A 165 -12.04 -3.46 1.45
CA ASN A 165 -13.19 -2.59 1.72
C ASN A 165 -12.91 -1.50 2.78
N PHE A 166 -11.85 -1.65 3.58
CA PHE A 166 -11.46 -0.68 4.61
C PHE A 166 -10.63 0.49 4.05
N VAL A 167 -10.26 0.46 2.77
CA VAL A 167 -9.55 1.57 2.11
C VAL A 167 -10.57 2.61 1.66
N LYS A 168 -10.45 3.85 2.16
CA LYS A 168 -11.38 4.94 1.79
C LYS A 168 -11.16 5.41 0.35
N ASP A 169 -12.20 6.01 -0.21
CA ASP A 169 -12.22 6.44 -1.61
C ASP A 169 -11.15 7.50 -1.92
N ALA A 170 -10.86 8.39 -0.96
CA ALA A 170 -9.80 9.39 -1.09
C ALA A 170 -8.42 8.77 -1.37
N GLN A 171 -8.10 7.61 -0.78
CA GLN A 171 -6.85 6.91 -1.06
C GLN A 171 -6.86 6.26 -2.46
N ARG A 172 -8.01 5.75 -2.92
CA ARG A 172 -8.18 5.19 -4.27
C ARG A 172 -7.94 6.25 -5.34
N GLU A 173 -8.52 7.43 -5.16
CA GLU A 173 -8.35 8.58 -6.07
C GLU A 173 -6.89 9.05 -6.14
N LYS A 174 -6.24 9.17 -4.97
CA LYS A 174 -4.81 9.53 -4.91
C LYS A 174 -3.93 8.49 -5.61
N PHE A 175 -4.24 7.20 -5.47
CA PHE A 175 -3.52 6.15 -6.21
C PHE A 175 -3.67 6.35 -7.72
N CYS A 176 -4.88 6.53 -8.24
CA CYS A 176 -5.10 6.76 -9.67
C CYS A 176 -4.31 7.97 -10.20
N LYS A 177 -4.24 9.05 -9.42
CA LYS A 177 -3.42 10.23 -9.74
C LYS A 177 -1.93 9.94 -9.78
N VAL A 178 -1.42 9.17 -8.81
CA VAL A 178 -0.02 8.73 -8.78
C VAL A 178 0.29 7.90 -10.02
N VAL A 179 -0.56 6.95 -10.39
CA VAL A 179 -0.36 6.14 -11.60
C VAL A 179 -0.37 7.01 -12.85
N ALA A 180 -1.38 7.88 -13.02
CA ALA A 180 -1.52 8.74 -14.19
C ALA A 180 -0.33 9.69 -14.39
N SER A 181 0.25 10.17 -13.30
CA SER A 181 1.43 11.05 -13.33
C SER A 181 2.75 10.32 -13.63
N THR A 182 2.77 8.98 -13.69
CA THR A 182 3.97 8.17 -13.90
C THR A 182 3.87 7.32 -15.17
N PRO A 183 4.05 7.91 -16.37
CA PRO A 183 3.84 7.21 -17.64
C PRO A 183 4.75 5.99 -17.85
N GLU A 184 5.95 6.03 -17.29
CA GLU A 184 6.94 4.95 -17.38
C GLU A 184 6.47 3.64 -16.71
N LEU A 185 5.62 3.74 -15.67
CA LEU A 185 5.16 2.59 -14.89
C LEU A 185 3.74 2.14 -15.25
N HIS A 186 3.11 2.72 -16.27
CA HIS A 186 1.76 2.32 -16.68
C HIS A 186 1.68 0.85 -17.06
N SER A 187 2.59 0.37 -17.91
CA SER A 187 2.62 -1.04 -18.35
C SER A 187 2.78 -2.01 -17.17
N TYR A 188 3.70 -1.68 -16.26
CA TYR A 188 3.96 -2.44 -15.03
C TYR A 188 2.71 -2.52 -14.14
N THR A 189 2.11 -1.36 -13.85
CA THR A 189 1.00 -1.23 -12.90
C THR A 189 -0.24 -1.96 -13.38
N VAL A 190 -0.58 -1.82 -14.66
CA VAL A 190 -1.80 -2.40 -15.24
C VAL A 190 -1.75 -3.92 -15.23
N ILE A 191 -0.60 -4.51 -15.55
CA ILE A 191 -0.43 -5.96 -15.52
C ILE A 191 -0.53 -6.49 -14.10
N LYS A 192 0.14 -5.82 -13.15
CA LYS A 192 0.07 -6.22 -11.75
C LYS A 192 -1.36 -6.16 -11.23
N LEU A 193 -2.10 -5.09 -11.53
CA LEU A 193 -3.52 -4.97 -11.17
C LEU A 193 -4.37 -6.06 -11.85
N TYR A 194 -4.14 -6.36 -13.12
CA TYR A 194 -4.86 -7.41 -13.85
C TYR A 194 -4.71 -8.78 -13.18
N PHE A 195 -3.49 -9.19 -12.84
CA PHE A 195 -3.26 -10.49 -12.19
C PHE A 195 -3.83 -10.53 -10.76
N ASN A 196 -3.65 -9.46 -9.98
CA ASN A 196 -4.21 -9.39 -8.62
C ASN A 196 -5.75 -9.44 -8.64
N MET A 197 -6.40 -8.77 -9.59
CA MET A 197 -7.86 -8.86 -9.77
C MET A 197 -8.31 -10.26 -10.19
N LYS A 198 -7.53 -10.95 -11.04
CA LYS A 198 -7.85 -12.32 -11.48
C LYS A 198 -7.81 -13.32 -10.32
N GLU A 199 -6.92 -13.10 -9.35
CA GLU A 199 -6.84 -13.91 -8.14
C GLU A 199 -7.97 -13.63 -7.15
N SER A 200 -8.30 -12.34 -6.92
CA SER A 200 -9.31 -11.94 -5.94
C SER A 200 -10.18 -10.78 -6.43
N LEU A 201 -11.46 -11.09 -6.65
CA LEU A 201 -12.52 -10.10 -6.95
C LEU A 201 -13.27 -9.63 -5.69
N VAL A 202 -12.89 -10.11 -4.50
CA VAL A 202 -13.61 -9.84 -3.25
C VAL A 202 -13.36 -8.41 -2.74
N GLN A 203 -12.25 -7.80 -3.15
CA GLN A 203 -11.77 -6.55 -2.59
C GLN A 203 -12.22 -5.36 -3.42
N GLU A 204 -13.08 -4.53 -2.85
CA GLU A 204 -13.70 -3.40 -3.55
C GLU A 204 -12.67 -2.38 -4.06
N ALA A 205 -11.73 -1.96 -3.21
CA ALA A 205 -10.73 -0.96 -3.58
C ALA A 205 -9.82 -1.40 -4.74
N LEU A 206 -9.37 -2.67 -4.70
CA LEU A 206 -8.54 -3.24 -5.76
C LEU A 206 -9.29 -3.29 -7.09
N VAL A 207 -10.55 -3.73 -7.07
CA VAL A 207 -11.37 -3.84 -8.28
C VAL A 207 -11.68 -2.46 -8.87
N HIS A 208 -12.02 -1.46 -8.04
CA HIS A 208 -12.34 -0.11 -8.53
C HIS A 208 -11.15 0.54 -9.22
N VAL A 209 -9.98 0.49 -8.57
CA VAL A 209 -8.74 1.04 -9.12
C VAL A 209 -8.30 0.25 -10.34
N GLY A 210 -8.37 -1.07 -10.29
CA GLY A 210 -7.99 -1.94 -11.40
C GLY A 210 -8.85 -1.74 -12.64
N VAL A 211 -10.18 -1.65 -12.49
CA VAL A 211 -11.10 -1.36 -13.61
C VAL A 211 -10.79 0.00 -14.25
N TRP A 212 -10.49 1.03 -13.46
CA TRP A 212 -10.10 2.33 -13.99
C TRP A 212 -8.78 2.25 -14.77
N CYS A 213 -7.75 1.61 -14.20
CA CYS A 213 -6.45 1.43 -14.88
C CYS A 213 -6.57 0.60 -16.16
N LEU A 214 -7.39 -0.45 -16.17
CA LEU A 214 -7.67 -1.26 -17.37
C LEU A 214 -8.37 -0.43 -18.46
N GLY A 215 -9.29 0.46 -18.08
CA GLY A 215 -9.95 1.36 -19.03
C GLY A 215 -9.00 2.39 -19.64
N GLU A 216 -8.17 3.05 -18.83
CA GLU A 216 -7.25 4.10 -19.30
C GLU A 216 -6.06 3.56 -20.09
N PHE A 217 -5.45 2.49 -19.58
CA PHE A 217 -4.16 1.97 -20.04
C PHE A 217 -4.24 0.52 -20.56
N GLY A 218 -5.43 0.06 -20.96
CA GLY A 218 -5.62 -1.27 -21.52
C GLY A 218 -4.82 -1.55 -22.80
N ASP A 219 -4.43 -0.50 -23.52
CA ASP A 219 -3.51 -0.59 -24.66
C ASP A 219 -2.11 -1.08 -24.26
N HIS A 220 -1.60 -0.69 -23.10
CA HIS A 220 -0.32 -1.18 -22.57
C HIS A 220 -0.35 -2.68 -22.24
N LEU A 221 -1.52 -3.20 -21.85
CA LEU A 221 -1.73 -4.61 -21.53
C LEU A 221 -1.78 -5.48 -22.81
N VAL A 222 -2.44 -4.99 -23.86
CA VAL A 222 -2.60 -5.72 -25.13
C VAL A 222 -1.35 -5.61 -26.00
N SER A 223 -0.65 -4.48 -25.96
CA SER A 223 0.56 -4.25 -26.76
C SER A 223 1.77 -5.07 -26.29
N GLY A 224 1.70 -5.77 -25.16
CA GLY A 224 2.79 -6.59 -24.62
C GLY A 224 4.06 -5.80 -24.31
N ARG A 225 3.92 -4.50 -24.05
CA ARG A 225 5.06 -3.59 -23.77
C ARG A 225 5.72 -3.84 -22.43
N ALA A 226 5.10 -4.65 -21.56
CA ALA A 226 5.71 -5.00 -20.30
C ALA A 226 6.36 -6.38 -20.37
N VAL A 227 7.52 -6.41 -19.75
CA VAL A 227 8.46 -7.50 -19.79
C VAL A 227 8.36 -8.22 -18.44
N GLY A 228 8.05 -9.52 -18.48
CA GLY A 228 8.09 -10.37 -17.29
C GLY A 228 9.53 -10.64 -16.84
N PRO A 229 9.71 -11.31 -15.68
CA PRO A 229 11.03 -11.57 -15.12
C PRO A 229 11.94 -12.41 -16.04
N ASP A 230 11.36 -13.18 -16.97
CA ASP A 230 12.07 -13.98 -17.98
C ASP A 230 12.45 -13.19 -19.26
N ASN A 231 12.33 -11.86 -19.23
CA ASN A 231 12.43 -10.98 -20.42
C ASN A 231 11.41 -11.28 -21.53
N GLN A 232 10.36 -12.06 -21.26
CA GLN A 232 9.29 -12.34 -22.21
C GLN A 232 8.17 -11.30 -22.10
N PRO A 233 7.64 -10.79 -23.22
CA PRO A 233 6.53 -9.87 -23.21
C PRO A 233 5.26 -10.61 -22.75
N ILE A 234 4.59 -10.06 -21.74
CA ILE A 234 3.33 -10.60 -21.26
C ILE A 234 2.23 -10.07 -22.17
N HIS A 235 1.77 -10.91 -23.10
CA HIS A 235 0.62 -10.59 -23.94
C HIS A 235 -0.64 -11.14 -23.29
N VAL A 236 -1.53 -10.23 -22.89
CA VAL A 236 -2.90 -10.60 -22.48
C VAL A 236 -3.82 -10.37 -23.66
N VAL A 237 -4.63 -11.38 -23.99
CA VAL A 237 -5.58 -11.29 -25.10
C VAL A 237 -6.71 -10.32 -24.71
N PRO A 238 -7.15 -9.41 -25.60
CA PRO A 238 -8.25 -8.49 -25.32
C PRO A 238 -9.53 -9.17 -24.80
N SER A 239 -9.81 -10.41 -25.27
CA SER A 239 -10.93 -11.22 -24.80
C SER A 239 -10.86 -11.48 -23.30
N ASP A 240 -9.68 -11.82 -22.77
CA ASP A 240 -9.48 -12.17 -21.36
C ASP A 240 -9.68 -10.97 -20.44
N VAL A 241 -9.41 -9.76 -20.93
CA VAL A 241 -9.70 -8.50 -20.22
C VAL A 241 -11.21 -8.30 -20.10
N LEU A 242 -11.95 -8.53 -21.18
CA LEU A 242 -13.40 -8.42 -21.17
C LEU A 242 -14.07 -9.53 -20.36
N ASP A 243 -13.53 -10.74 -20.36
CA ASP A 243 -13.97 -11.83 -19.48
C ASP A 243 -13.82 -11.45 -18.01
N LEU A 244 -12.67 -10.87 -17.62
CA LEU A 244 -12.46 -10.37 -16.25
C LEU A 244 -13.48 -9.27 -15.88
N LEU A 245 -13.71 -8.29 -16.76
CA LEU A 245 -14.70 -7.23 -16.52
C LEU A 245 -16.13 -7.80 -16.44
N GLN A 246 -16.46 -8.81 -17.24
CA GLN A 246 -17.73 -9.50 -17.19
C GLN A 246 -17.91 -10.27 -15.88
N ASP A 247 -16.84 -10.86 -15.35
CA ASP A 247 -16.86 -11.54 -14.06
C ASP A 247 -17.00 -10.56 -12.89
N VAL A 248 -16.38 -9.38 -12.95
CA VAL A 248 -16.62 -8.27 -11.99
C VAL A 248 -18.10 -7.86 -11.98
N VAL A 249 -18.74 -7.78 -13.15
CA VAL A 249 -20.17 -7.44 -13.26
C VAL A 249 -21.05 -8.54 -12.67
N ARG A 250 -20.71 -9.81 -12.90
CA ARG A 250 -21.45 -10.97 -12.37
C ARG A 250 -21.29 -11.13 -10.86
N LYS A 251 -20.09 -10.88 -10.34
CA LYS A 251 -19.71 -11.05 -8.93
C LYS A 251 -19.09 -9.73 -8.43
N PRO A 252 -19.91 -8.71 -8.16
CA PRO A 252 -19.39 -7.46 -7.62
C PRO A 252 -18.79 -7.70 -6.22
N PRO A 253 -17.70 -6.99 -5.85
CA PRO A 253 -17.07 -7.13 -4.53
C PRO A 253 -18.04 -6.86 -3.38
N ASN A 254 -18.94 -5.90 -3.59
CA ASN A 254 -19.95 -5.49 -2.64
C ASN A 254 -21.33 -5.45 -3.34
N PRO A 255 -22.26 -6.38 -3.01
CA PRO A 255 -23.55 -6.46 -3.69
C PRO A 255 -24.43 -5.21 -3.45
N ASP A 256 -24.35 -4.61 -2.27
CA ASP A 256 -25.15 -3.42 -1.92
C ASP A 256 -24.71 -2.19 -2.73
N LYS A 257 -23.43 -2.14 -3.11
CA LYS A 257 -22.81 -1.08 -3.92
C LYS A 257 -22.47 -1.54 -5.34
N ALA A 258 -23.17 -2.57 -5.84
CA ALA A 258 -22.90 -3.13 -7.16
C ALA A 258 -22.99 -2.08 -8.29
N HIS A 259 -23.95 -1.16 -8.20
CA HIS A 259 -24.17 -0.10 -9.18
C HIS A 259 -22.95 0.83 -9.38
N VAL A 260 -22.21 1.13 -8.31
CA VAL A 260 -20.98 1.94 -8.39
C VAL A 260 -19.91 1.20 -9.19
N THR A 261 -19.73 -0.09 -8.88
CA THR A 261 -18.77 -0.94 -9.59
C THR A 261 -19.16 -1.11 -11.06
N HIS A 262 -20.45 -1.31 -11.35
CA HIS A 262 -20.96 -1.39 -12.72
C HIS A 262 -20.78 -0.09 -13.50
N ALA A 263 -20.98 1.07 -12.86
CA ALA A 263 -20.74 2.37 -13.49
C ALA A 263 -19.25 2.59 -13.85
N LEU A 264 -18.33 2.13 -12.99
CA LEU A 264 -16.90 2.11 -13.29
C LEU A 264 -16.57 1.16 -14.45
N VAL A 265 -17.17 -0.04 -14.47
CA VAL A 265 -17.00 -0.98 -15.58
C VAL A 265 -17.54 -0.41 -16.88
N ALA A 266 -18.71 0.24 -16.90
CA ALA A 266 -19.24 0.89 -18.08
C ALA A 266 -18.29 1.98 -18.61
N ALA A 267 -17.70 2.79 -17.72
CA ALA A 267 -16.72 3.80 -18.09
C ALA A 267 -15.40 3.19 -18.61
N ALA A 268 -14.98 2.03 -18.10
CA ALA A 268 -13.82 1.31 -18.64
C ALA A 268 -14.12 0.69 -20.00
N LEU A 269 -15.30 0.10 -20.18
CA LEU A 269 -15.74 -0.52 -21.42
C LEU A 269 -15.75 0.48 -22.57
N ILE A 270 -16.32 1.68 -22.39
CA ILE A 270 -16.34 2.69 -23.45
C ILE A 270 -14.93 3.13 -23.85
N LYS A 271 -14.00 3.26 -22.89
CA LYS A 271 -12.59 3.59 -23.17
C LYS A 271 -11.86 2.46 -23.89
N LEU A 272 -12.20 1.20 -23.60
CA LEU A 272 -11.63 0.04 -24.28
C LEU A 272 -12.05 -0.07 -25.75
N VAL A 273 -13.14 0.57 -26.17
CA VAL A 273 -13.59 0.55 -27.58
C VAL A 273 -12.53 1.13 -28.52
N THR A 274 -11.90 2.25 -28.14
CA THR A 274 -10.85 2.88 -28.96
C THR A 274 -9.52 2.14 -28.87
N ARG A 275 -9.30 1.38 -27.79
CA ARG A 275 -8.05 0.68 -27.49
C ARG A 275 -8.01 -0.76 -28.03
N CYS A 276 -9.17 -1.41 -28.09
CA CYS A 276 -9.37 -2.81 -28.49
C CYS A 276 -10.45 -2.92 -29.59
N PRO A 277 -10.16 -2.50 -30.84
CA PRO A 277 -11.17 -2.49 -31.90
C PRO A 277 -11.67 -3.89 -32.28
N SER A 278 -10.88 -4.94 -32.01
CA SER A 278 -11.25 -6.34 -32.29
C SER A 278 -12.47 -6.83 -31.52
N GLU A 279 -12.76 -6.24 -30.36
CA GLU A 279 -13.84 -6.68 -29.45
C GLU A 279 -15.03 -5.71 -29.40
N PHE A 280 -15.14 -4.82 -30.40
CA PHE A 280 -16.17 -3.76 -30.45
C PHE A 280 -17.59 -4.27 -30.19
N GLU A 281 -18.03 -5.30 -30.93
CA GLU A 281 -19.39 -5.86 -30.81
C GLU A 281 -19.64 -6.51 -29.45
N ARG A 282 -18.60 -7.10 -28.85
CA ARG A 282 -18.67 -7.70 -27.52
C ARG A 282 -18.87 -6.62 -26.45
N ILE A 283 -18.12 -5.52 -26.55
CA ILE A 283 -18.25 -4.36 -25.65
C ILE A 283 -19.65 -3.75 -25.78
N ARG A 284 -20.12 -3.53 -27.02
CA ARG A 284 -21.47 -3.02 -27.29
C ARG A 284 -22.54 -3.88 -26.62
N LYS A 285 -22.46 -5.21 -26.75
CA LYS A 285 -23.39 -6.15 -26.12
C LYS A 285 -23.38 -6.08 -24.59
N LEU A 286 -22.21 -5.86 -23.97
CA LEU A 286 -22.10 -5.70 -22.52
C LEU A 286 -22.74 -4.39 -22.04
N LEU A 287 -22.53 -3.28 -22.76
CA LEU A 287 -23.13 -1.98 -22.44
C LEU A 287 -24.66 -2.01 -22.56
N ARG A 288 -25.20 -2.69 -23.58
CA ARG A 288 -26.67 -2.86 -23.73
C ARG A 288 -27.34 -3.48 -22.51
N ARG A 289 -26.64 -4.34 -21.77
CA ARG A 289 -27.20 -4.97 -20.57
C ARG A 289 -27.53 -3.96 -19.47
N PHE A 290 -26.87 -2.81 -19.46
CA PHE A 290 -27.03 -1.77 -18.45
C PHE A 290 -28.12 -0.73 -18.80
N GLU A 291 -28.67 -0.73 -20.02
CA GLU A 291 -29.77 0.17 -20.46
C GLU A 291 -31.01 0.06 -19.56
N CYS A 292 -31.36 -1.15 -19.14
CA CYS A 292 -32.53 -1.42 -18.31
C CYS A 292 -32.20 -1.46 -16.81
N SER A 293 -31.06 -0.89 -16.39
CA SER A 293 -30.72 -0.87 -14.97
C SER A 293 -31.66 0.05 -14.18
N LEU A 294 -31.97 -0.32 -12.93
CA LEU A 294 -32.82 0.49 -12.04
C LEU A 294 -32.13 1.80 -11.60
N HIS A 295 -30.80 1.85 -11.66
CA HIS A 295 -30.02 2.99 -11.22
C HIS A 295 -29.86 4.02 -12.35
N VAL A 296 -30.36 5.23 -12.12
CA VAL A 296 -30.41 6.30 -13.13
C VAL A 296 -29.03 6.64 -13.70
N ASP A 297 -27.98 6.75 -12.86
CA ASP A 297 -26.62 7.07 -13.33
C ASP A 297 -26.06 6.00 -14.28
N LEU A 298 -26.23 4.72 -13.93
CA LEU A 298 -25.77 3.61 -14.77
C LEU A 298 -26.58 3.53 -16.06
N GLN A 299 -27.90 3.69 -15.99
CA GLN A 299 -28.78 3.72 -17.16
C GLN A 299 -28.40 4.87 -18.09
N GLN A 300 -28.28 6.09 -17.58
CA GLN A 300 -27.94 7.29 -18.36
C GLN A 300 -26.60 7.11 -19.08
N ARG A 301 -25.55 6.73 -18.35
CA ARG A 301 -24.22 6.48 -18.96
C ARG A 301 -24.28 5.43 -20.04
N SER A 302 -25.03 4.36 -19.83
CA SER A 302 -25.10 3.26 -20.79
C SER A 302 -25.78 3.68 -22.09
N CYS A 303 -26.89 4.41 -22.00
CA CYS A 303 -27.57 4.96 -23.17
C CYS A 303 -26.68 5.96 -23.93
N GLU A 304 -26.03 6.90 -23.22
CA GLU A 304 -25.11 7.87 -23.82
C GLU A 304 -23.90 7.19 -24.47
N PHE A 305 -23.33 6.16 -23.83
CA PHE A 305 -22.21 5.41 -24.37
C PHE A 305 -22.61 4.62 -25.62
N LEU A 306 -23.83 4.07 -25.68
CA LEU A 306 -24.31 3.35 -26.85
C LEU A 306 -24.56 4.27 -28.04
N GLU A 307 -25.08 5.48 -27.79
CA GLU A 307 -25.21 6.53 -28.81
C GLU A 307 -23.83 6.92 -29.37
N LEU A 308 -22.83 7.05 -28.50
CA LEU A 308 -21.45 7.34 -28.92
C LEU A 308 -20.81 6.22 -29.77
N LEU A 309 -21.35 5.00 -29.71
CA LEU A 309 -20.93 3.85 -30.52
C LEU A 309 -21.59 3.80 -31.91
N GLU A 310 -22.50 4.71 -32.22
CA GLU A 310 -23.06 4.82 -33.55
C GLU A 310 -22.05 5.38 -34.56
N SER A 311 -22.26 5.08 -35.84
CA SER A 311 -21.36 5.43 -36.94
C SER A 311 -21.17 6.94 -37.12
N GLU A 312 -22.13 7.74 -36.65
CA GLU A 312 -22.08 9.21 -36.73
C GLU A 312 -20.91 9.81 -35.93
N TRP A 313 -20.49 9.10 -34.88
CA TRP A 313 -19.47 9.58 -33.96
C TRP A 313 -18.08 8.97 -34.19
N ASP A 314 -17.90 8.10 -35.20
CA ASP A 314 -16.65 7.38 -35.46
C ASP A 314 -15.44 8.33 -35.58
N ALA A 315 -15.61 9.48 -36.25
CA ALA A 315 -14.55 10.46 -36.45
C ALA A 315 -14.15 11.21 -35.17
N SER A 316 -15.10 11.46 -34.27
CA SER A 316 -14.90 12.23 -33.03
C SER A 316 -14.61 11.35 -31.82
N ARG A 317 -14.94 10.04 -31.89
CA ARG A 317 -14.84 9.08 -30.78
C ARG A 317 -13.42 9.00 -30.21
N ALA A 318 -12.41 9.02 -31.08
CA ALA A 318 -11.01 8.97 -30.66
C ALA A 318 -10.60 10.20 -29.83
N GLY A 319 -11.10 11.39 -30.18
CA GLY A 319 -10.82 12.62 -29.43
C GLY A 319 -11.60 12.73 -28.12
N ILE A 320 -12.85 12.25 -28.10
CA ILE A 320 -13.69 12.27 -26.89
C ILE A 320 -13.17 11.28 -25.84
N LEU A 321 -12.66 10.12 -26.27
CA LEU A 321 -12.19 9.03 -25.41
C LEU A 321 -10.67 8.99 -25.23
N ASP A 322 -10.00 10.12 -25.49
CA ASP A 322 -8.59 10.29 -25.21
C ASP A 322 -8.31 10.24 -23.70
N ARG A 323 -7.05 10.06 -23.33
CA ARG A 323 -6.62 9.92 -21.94
C ARG A 323 -6.95 11.20 -21.16
N MET A 324 -7.38 11.03 -19.91
CA MET A 324 -7.66 12.16 -19.03
C MET A 324 -6.39 13.00 -18.81
N PRO A 325 -6.45 14.34 -18.93
CA PRO A 325 -5.29 15.19 -18.70
C PRO A 325 -4.89 15.15 -17.23
N VAL A 326 -3.59 15.01 -16.98
CA VAL A 326 -3.01 15.03 -15.63
C VAL A 326 -2.71 16.46 -15.24
N SER A 327 -2.94 16.83 -13.98
CA SER A 327 -2.67 18.20 -13.54
C SER A 327 -1.17 18.49 -13.52
N GLU A 328 -0.77 19.70 -13.94
CA GLU A 328 0.64 20.11 -14.02
C GLU A 328 1.38 19.99 -12.68
N LYS A 329 0.68 20.20 -11.56
CA LYS A 329 1.24 20.04 -10.20
C LYS A 329 1.56 18.59 -9.87
N GLU A 330 0.76 17.65 -10.36
CA GLU A 330 0.98 16.21 -10.15
C GLU A 330 2.15 15.70 -11.00
N ILE A 331 2.34 16.25 -12.20
CA ILE A 331 3.48 15.96 -13.08
C ILE A 331 4.78 16.47 -12.43
N ALA A 332 4.82 17.73 -11.98
CA ALA A 332 5.99 18.29 -11.29
C ALA A 332 6.34 17.51 -10.00
N GLY A 333 5.31 17.03 -9.28
CA GLY A 333 5.49 16.13 -8.14
C GLY A 333 6.00 14.74 -8.54
N ALA A 334 5.62 14.22 -9.69
CA ALA A 334 6.11 12.96 -10.25
C ALA A 334 7.60 13.02 -10.61
N GLU A 335 8.02 14.09 -11.29
CA GLU A 335 9.41 14.33 -11.69
C GLU A 335 10.36 14.51 -10.50
N SER A 336 9.86 14.97 -9.35
CA SER A 336 10.68 15.17 -8.13
C SER A 336 11.17 13.88 -7.47
N ARG A 337 10.61 12.71 -7.81
CA ARG A 337 10.93 11.42 -7.18
C ARG A 337 11.43 10.42 -8.20
N ALA A 338 12.44 9.65 -7.80
CA ALA A 338 12.97 8.57 -8.64
C ALA A 338 11.88 7.55 -8.98
N VAL A 339 11.80 7.16 -10.26
CA VAL A 339 10.75 6.26 -10.76
C VAL A 339 11.02 4.81 -10.29
N GLY A 340 12.30 4.42 -10.17
CA GLY A 340 12.71 3.03 -9.95
C GLY A 340 12.79 2.26 -11.28
N ASP A 341 13.22 1.00 -11.22
CA ASP A 341 13.21 0.12 -12.40
C ASP A 341 11.76 -0.21 -12.83
N SER A 342 11.50 -0.51 -14.10
CA SER A 342 10.15 -0.77 -14.63
C SER A 342 9.87 -2.26 -14.94
N CYS A 343 10.83 -3.15 -14.70
CA CYS A 343 10.66 -4.59 -14.91
C CYS A 343 9.65 -5.22 -13.93
N ILE A 344 8.91 -6.24 -14.35
CA ILE A 344 7.97 -6.96 -13.49
C ILE A 344 8.69 -8.10 -12.77
N ASP A 345 8.72 -8.09 -11.44
CA ASP A 345 9.43 -9.13 -10.66
C ASP A 345 8.70 -10.49 -10.65
N GLU A 346 7.36 -10.49 -10.69
CA GLU A 346 6.56 -11.72 -10.65
C GLU A 346 5.29 -11.63 -11.51
N VAL A 347 5.06 -12.66 -12.31
CA VAL A 347 3.84 -12.89 -13.07
C VAL A 347 3.31 -14.26 -12.65
N PRO A 348 2.11 -14.38 -12.07
CA PRO A 348 1.49 -15.67 -11.83
C PRO A 348 1.21 -16.33 -13.19
N THR A 349 2.00 -17.33 -13.55
CA THR A 349 1.85 -18.07 -14.80
C THR A 349 0.53 -18.84 -14.78
N ALA A 350 -0.39 -18.44 -15.65
CA ALA A 350 -1.61 -19.20 -15.90
C ALA A 350 -1.25 -20.44 -16.75
N SER A 351 -1.43 -21.63 -16.15
CA SER A 351 -1.46 -22.98 -16.74
C SER A 351 -0.12 -23.76 -16.84
N GLY A 352 -0.03 -24.91 -16.13
CA GLY A 352 1.01 -25.92 -16.45
C GLY A 352 1.45 -26.99 -15.43
N ARG A 353 0.54 -27.71 -14.74
CA ARG A 353 0.73 -29.02 -14.02
C ARG A 353 1.60 -29.08 -12.74
N PRO A 354 1.17 -29.85 -11.71
CA PRO A 354 1.91 -30.04 -10.47
C PRO A 354 3.06 -31.03 -10.70
N SER A 355 4.30 -30.61 -10.50
CA SER A 355 5.41 -31.54 -10.26
C SER A 355 5.35 -32.02 -8.80
N ALA A 356 5.46 -33.32 -8.62
CA ALA A 356 5.30 -34.01 -7.33
C ALA A 356 6.35 -33.56 -6.29
N PRO A 357 6.04 -33.64 -4.98
CA PRO A 357 6.85 -33.02 -3.94
C PRO A 357 8.13 -33.82 -3.68
N LYS A 358 9.28 -33.14 -3.66
CA LYS A 358 10.47 -33.67 -2.98
C LYS A 358 10.28 -33.49 -1.47
N LYS A 359 10.34 -34.60 -0.74
CA LYS A 359 10.33 -34.67 0.72
C LYS A 359 11.50 -33.88 1.32
N GLY A 360 11.20 -33.02 2.28
CA GLY A 360 12.13 -32.40 3.22
C GLY A 360 11.34 -31.38 4.05
N GLY A 361 11.05 -31.70 5.31
CA GLY A 361 10.05 -31.00 6.11
C GLY A 361 10.50 -29.68 6.72
N GLY A 362 9.51 -28.81 6.92
CA GLY A 362 9.47 -27.71 7.90
C GLY A 362 10.24 -26.46 7.55
N ASP A 363 9.57 -25.42 7.03
CA ASP A 363 9.33 -24.21 7.82
C ASP A 363 8.28 -23.28 7.20
N LEU A 364 7.74 -22.43 8.06
CA LEU A 364 6.63 -21.51 7.89
C LEU A 364 7.02 -20.28 7.02
N LEU A 365 6.29 -20.04 5.92
CA LEU A 365 6.17 -18.74 5.22
C LEU A 365 7.48 -17.99 4.92
N ASP A 366 8.24 -18.43 3.92
CA ASP A 366 9.36 -17.67 3.36
C ASP A 366 8.87 -16.48 2.50
N LEU A 367 8.54 -15.39 3.19
CA LEU A 367 8.30 -14.05 2.63
C LEU A 367 9.62 -13.26 2.44
N ASN A 368 10.77 -13.92 2.59
CA ASN A 368 12.10 -13.29 2.62
C ASN A 368 12.77 -13.19 1.25
N ASP A 369 12.47 -14.08 0.31
CA ASP A 369 13.18 -14.10 -0.98
C ASP A 369 12.68 -13.05 -1.99
N LEU A 370 11.57 -12.37 -1.71
CA LEU A 370 10.99 -11.39 -2.64
C LEU A 370 11.48 -9.95 -2.45
N LEU A 371 12.36 -9.69 -1.48
CA LEU A 371 12.72 -8.32 -1.07
C LEU A 371 14.22 -8.03 -1.07
N ASP A 372 15.08 -8.99 -1.36
CA ASP A 372 16.53 -8.80 -1.36
C ASP A 372 17.12 -8.84 -2.78
N GLY A 373 16.97 -7.72 -3.50
CA GLY A 373 17.71 -7.45 -4.72
C GLY A 373 18.97 -6.66 -4.41
N GLY A 374 20.10 -7.34 -4.24
CA GLY A 374 21.44 -6.75 -4.41
C GLY A 374 22.45 -7.01 -3.30
N GLY A 375 23.14 -8.15 -3.37
CA GLY A 375 24.40 -8.39 -2.66
C GLY A 375 25.41 -9.08 -3.57
N ALA A 376 26.39 -8.33 -4.05
CA ALA A 376 27.46 -8.81 -4.92
C ALA A 376 28.19 -10.01 -4.29
N ALA A 377 28.13 -11.18 -4.93
CA ALA A 377 28.94 -12.33 -4.58
C ALA A 377 30.39 -12.07 -5.01
N ALA A 378 31.24 -11.71 -4.04
CA ALA A 378 32.67 -11.77 -4.19
C ALA A 378 33.10 -13.22 -4.42
N ALA A 379 33.86 -13.45 -5.51
CA ALA A 379 34.43 -14.75 -5.85
C ALA A 379 35.40 -15.23 -4.76
N PRO A 380 35.35 -16.50 -4.32
CA PRO A 380 36.37 -17.04 -3.44
C PRO A 380 37.61 -17.42 -4.25
N ALA A 381 38.77 -16.98 -3.77
CA ALA A 381 40.09 -17.29 -4.27
C ALA A 381 40.38 -18.80 -4.24
N ALA A 382 40.98 -19.31 -5.31
CA ALA A 382 41.45 -20.69 -5.41
C ALA A 382 42.67 -20.91 -4.50
N ALA A 383 42.60 -21.94 -3.64
CA ALA A 383 43.75 -22.48 -2.91
C ALA A 383 44.51 -23.50 -3.79
N PRO A 384 45.84 -23.63 -3.64
CA PRO A 384 46.66 -24.48 -4.51
C PRO A 384 46.51 -25.97 -4.13
N ALA A 385 46.36 -26.81 -5.15
CA ALA A 385 46.41 -28.26 -5.00
C ALA A 385 47.86 -28.71 -4.76
N ALA A 386 48.08 -29.40 -3.64
CA ALA A 386 49.29 -30.16 -3.37
C ALA A 386 49.09 -31.63 -3.79
N GLY A 387 49.98 -32.11 -4.66
CA GLY A 387 50.56 -33.45 -4.57
C GLY A 387 50.01 -34.56 -5.48
N GLY A 388 50.85 -35.03 -6.41
CA GLY A 388 50.79 -36.40 -6.91
C GLY A 388 51.30 -36.60 -8.34
N GLY A 389 52.63 -36.73 -8.49
CA GLY A 389 53.30 -37.09 -9.75
C GLY A 389 54.76 -36.65 -9.79
#